data_AF-A0A1D2NI41-F1
#
_entry.id   AF-A0A1D2NI41-F1
#
_cell.length_a   1.000
_cell.length_b   1.000
_cell.length_c   1.000
_cell.angle_alpha   90.00
_cell.angle_beta   90.00
_cell.angle_gamma   90.00
#
_symmetry.space_group_name_H-M   'P 1'
#
loop_
_entity.id
_entity.type
_entity.pdbx_description
1 polymer ?
#
loop_
_entity_poly.entity_id
_entity_poly.type
_entity_poly.pdbx_seq_one_letter_code
_entity_poly.pdbx_strand_id
1 'polypeptide(L)'
;MGEQQKEPEICGWLHKWTNYLRGYQKRWFVLQNGMLAYYRSQSEMSHTCRGAISLHGALIYTEDSCNLVVSTNGGTQTFHLRAGSEVERQRWVTALELAKSKAIRMMESEEEEELEEVSTPIDGHEVTNVFKMLNAKLDDLQTCCELINKHGNSLTKALSDLEMLDSHQDMSGKVKQVNERATLFRITSTAMINACAEYAKAAHTQGKKWQKAISFEKEQRIKLEKMVEELAQTTSEA
;
A
#
# COMPACT_ATOMS: atom_id res chain seq x y z
N MET A 1 14.86 -1.95 -11.53
CA MET A 1 13.97 -2.65 -12.49
C MET A 1 12.56 -2.14 -12.21
N GLY A 2 11.94 -1.52 -13.21
CA GLY A 2 10.68 -0.78 -13.04
C GLY A 2 9.54 -1.71 -12.63
N GLU A 3 8.71 -1.26 -11.70
CA GLU A 3 7.40 -1.87 -11.45
C GLU A 3 6.65 -1.89 -12.78
N GLN A 4 6.49 -3.09 -13.33
CA GLN A 4 5.75 -3.30 -14.55
C GLN A 4 4.30 -2.94 -14.24
N GLN A 5 3.87 -1.77 -14.72
CA GLN A 5 2.53 -1.23 -14.48
C GLN A 5 1.52 -2.17 -15.17
N LYS A 6 1.06 -3.17 -14.41
CA LYS A 6 0.16 -4.21 -14.89
C LYS A 6 -1.14 -3.54 -15.34
N GLU A 7 -1.59 -3.77 -16.56
CA GLU A 7 -2.81 -3.15 -17.09
C GLU A 7 -4.01 -3.40 -16.15
N PRO A 8 -4.93 -2.42 -15.99
CA PRO A 8 -6.09 -2.58 -15.13
C PRO A 8 -6.97 -3.73 -15.63
N GLU A 9 -7.46 -4.56 -14.71
CA GLU A 9 -8.28 -5.75 -15.04
C GLU A 9 -9.61 -5.35 -15.69
N ILE A 10 -10.18 -4.23 -15.27
CA ILE A 10 -11.26 -3.54 -15.97
C ILE A 10 -11.25 -2.05 -15.59
N CYS A 11 -11.57 -1.18 -16.54
CA CYS A 11 -11.85 0.22 -16.27
C CYS A 11 -13.04 0.69 -17.11
N GLY A 12 -13.75 1.72 -16.63
CA GLY A 12 -14.93 2.20 -17.31
C GLY A 12 -15.75 3.20 -16.50
N TRP A 13 -16.79 3.73 -17.14
CA TRP A 13 -17.70 4.67 -16.49
C TRP A 13 -18.80 3.94 -15.75
N LEU A 14 -18.98 4.28 -14.47
CA LEU A 14 -20.17 3.91 -13.69
C LEU A 14 -20.78 5.15 -13.06
N HIS A 15 -22.07 5.09 -12.75
CA HIS A 15 -22.71 6.12 -11.95
C HIS A 15 -22.59 5.76 -10.48
N LYS A 16 -21.92 6.60 -9.69
CA LYS A 16 -21.77 6.40 -8.24
C LYS A 16 -22.76 7.29 -7.50
N TRP A 17 -23.49 6.74 -6.52
CA TRP A 17 -24.24 7.55 -5.58
C TRP A 17 -23.29 8.41 -4.73
N THR A 18 -23.58 9.71 -4.63
CA THR A 18 -22.76 10.66 -3.88
C THR A 18 -23.44 11.17 -2.62
N ASN A 19 -24.59 11.83 -2.74
CA ASN A 19 -25.44 12.25 -1.63
C ASN A 19 -26.86 12.60 -2.14
N TYR A 20 -27.80 12.87 -1.23
CA TYR A 20 -29.18 13.25 -1.60
C TYR A 20 -29.28 14.48 -2.51
N LEU A 21 -28.33 15.42 -2.42
CA LEU A 21 -28.35 16.65 -3.22
C LEU A 21 -27.87 16.45 -4.66
N ARG A 22 -26.89 15.57 -4.88
CA ARG A 22 -26.24 15.36 -6.19
C ARG A 22 -26.59 14.02 -6.83
N GLY A 23 -27.15 13.10 -6.06
CA GLY A 23 -27.54 11.78 -6.48
C GLY A 23 -26.41 10.96 -7.11
N TYR A 24 -26.76 10.22 -8.17
CA TYR A 24 -25.84 9.45 -8.99
C TYR A 24 -25.02 10.35 -9.91
N GLN A 25 -23.70 10.16 -9.89
CA GLN A 25 -22.76 10.95 -10.67
C GLN A 25 -21.83 10.04 -11.45
N LYS A 26 -21.60 10.35 -12.72
CA LYS A 26 -20.70 9.58 -13.59
C LYS A 26 -19.26 9.70 -13.06
N ARG A 27 -18.60 8.57 -12.83
CA ARG A 27 -17.23 8.46 -12.33
C ARG A 27 -16.49 7.38 -13.09
N TRP A 28 -15.19 7.61 -13.30
CA TRP A 28 -14.32 6.63 -13.94
C TRP A 28 -13.82 5.66 -12.88
N PHE A 29 -14.18 4.39 -13.03
CA PHE A 29 -13.78 3.31 -12.13
C PHE A 29 -12.67 2.49 -12.75
N VAL A 30 -11.79 2.01 -11.87
CA VAL A 30 -10.63 1.20 -12.22
C VAL A 30 -10.52 0.08 -11.20
N LEU A 31 -10.53 -1.15 -11.69
CA LEU A 31 -10.23 -2.33 -10.92
C LEU A 31 -8.82 -2.79 -11.25
N GLN A 32 -7.96 -2.82 -10.24
CA GLN A 32 -6.57 -3.23 -10.41
C GLN A 32 -6.05 -3.80 -9.08
N ASN A 33 -5.34 -4.92 -9.14
CA ASN A 33 -4.67 -5.54 -8.00
C ASN A 33 -5.59 -5.74 -6.77
N GLY A 34 -6.81 -6.22 -7.00
CA GLY A 34 -7.78 -6.44 -5.91
C GLY A 34 -8.34 -5.17 -5.28
N MET A 35 -8.16 -4.00 -5.91
CA MET A 35 -8.68 -2.72 -5.44
C MET A 35 -9.58 -2.07 -6.47
N LEU A 36 -10.76 -1.61 -6.04
CA LEU A 36 -11.69 -0.83 -6.86
C LEU A 36 -11.58 0.66 -6.49
N ALA A 37 -10.96 1.44 -7.37
CA ALA A 37 -10.77 2.89 -7.20
C ALA A 37 -11.64 3.70 -8.17
N TYR A 38 -11.95 4.95 -7.81
CA TYR A 38 -12.68 5.86 -8.71
C TYR A 38 -12.11 7.28 -8.77
N TYR A 39 -12.35 7.90 -9.92
CA TYR A 39 -11.85 9.22 -10.32
C TYR A 39 -12.98 10.05 -10.92
N ARG A 40 -12.81 11.38 -11.04
CA ARG A 40 -13.78 12.21 -11.78
C ARG A 40 -13.77 11.86 -13.27
N SER A 41 -12.60 11.60 -13.83
CA SER A 41 -12.38 11.30 -15.24
C SER A 41 -11.16 10.42 -15.43
N GLN A 42 -11.02 9.84 -16.63
CA GLN A 42 -9.85 9.06 -17.01
C GLN A 42 -8.56 9.90 -17.02
N SER A 43 -8.62 11.17 -17.45
CA SER A 43 -7.45 12.06 -17.46
C SER A 43 -6.99 12.50 -16.05
N GLU A 44 -7.88 12.45 -15.06
CA GLU A 44 -7.55 12.74 -13.66
C GLU A 44 -6.90 11.55 -12.93
N MET A 45 -6.74 10.38 -13.57
CA MET A 45 -6.12 9.20 -12.95
C MET A 45 -4.69 9.45 -12.45
N SER A 46 -3.92 10.31 -13.12
CA SER A 46 -2.56 10.66 -12.72
C SER A 46 -2.47 11.71 -11.61
N HIS A 47 -3.60 12.33 -11.23
CA HIS A 47 -3.60 13.51 -10.38
C HIS A 47 -4.21 13.26 -9.00
N THR A 48 -5.38 12.60 -8.89
CA THR A 48 -6.04 12.43 -7.59
C THR A 48 -7.06 11.29 -7.58
N CYS A 49 -6.80 10.24 -6.78
CA CYS A 49 -7.80 9.22 -6.43
C CYS A 49 -8.85 9.82 -5.48
N ARG A 50 -10.14 9.54 -5.71
CA ARG A 50 -11.25 10.07 -4.89
C ARG A 50 -11.81 9.10 -3.86
N GLY A 51 -11.43 7.84 -3.96
CA GLY A 51 -11.78 6.79 -3.03
C GLY A 51 -11.51 5.44 -3.64
N ALA A 52 -11.20 4.47 -2.78
CA ALA A 52 -10.92 3.11 -3.16
C ALA A 52 -11.44 2.13 -2.11
N ILE A 53 -11.91 0.97 -2.55
CA ILE A 53 -12.28 -0.15 -1.70
C ILE A 53 -11.36 -1.32 -2.04
N SER A 54 -10.73 -1.89 -1.02
CA SER A 54 -10.07 -3.20 -1.14
C SER A 54 -11.14 -4.28 -1.28
N LEU A 55 -11.00 -5.16 -2.26
CA LEU A 55 -11.92 -6.27 -2.47
C LEU A 55 -11.69 -7.43 -1.50
N HIS A 56 -10.56 -7.43 -0.78
CA HIS A 56 -10.32 -8.39 0.29
C HIS A 56 -11.39 -8.25 1.37
N GLY A 57 -12.18 -9.31 1.57
CA GLY A 57 -13.31 -9.30 2.48
C GLY A 57 -14.48 -8.38 2.08
N ALA A 58 -14.48 -7.82 0.87
CA ALA A 58 -15.57 -6.96 0.43
C ALA A 58 -16.84 -7.76 0.16
N LEU A 59 -17.98 -7.15 0.45
CA LEU A 59 -19.31 -7.67 0.11
C LEU A 59 -19.77 -7.01 -1.19
N ILE A 60 -20.11 -7.84 -2.18
CA ILE A 60 -20.63 -7.40 -3.47
C ILE A 60 -22.03 -7.98 -3.59
N TYR A 61 -23.01 -7.12 -3.85
CA TYR A 61 -24.39 -7.55 -4.09
C TYR A 61 -25.03 -6.74 -5.21
N THR A 62 -25.98 -7.36 -5.90
CA THR A 62 -26.78 -6.74 -6.96
C THR A 62 -28.17 -6.44 -6.45
N GLU A 63 -28.64 -5.22 -6.64
CA GLU A 63 -29.97 -4.79 -6.18
C GLU A 63 -31.03 -4.91 -7.30
N ASP A 64 -30.68 -4.53 -8.54
CA ASP A 64 -31.56 -4.62 -9.70
C ASP A 64 -30.77 -4.91 -10.99
N SER A 65 -31.43 -4.82 -12.15
CA SER A 65 -30.81 -5.11 -13.45
C SER A 65 -29.53 -4.31 -13.70
N CYS A 66 -29.41 -3.08 -13.20
CA CYS A 66 -28.28 -2.18 -13.50
C CYS A 66 -27.51 -1.70 -12.25
N ASN A 67 -28.00 -1.95 -11.04
CA ASN A 67 -27.41 -1.50 -9.79
C ASN A 67 -26.59 -2.61 -9.12
N LEU A 68 -25.42 -2.23 -8.61
CA LEU A 68 -24.61 -3.07 -7.74
C LEU A 68 -24.10 -2.23 -6.56
N VAL A 69 -23.78 -2.93 -5.48
CA VAL A 69 -23.17 -2.32 -4.30
C VAL A 69 -21.91 -3.08 -3.93
N VAL A 70 -20.86 -2.32 -3.61
CA VAL A 70 -19.58 -2.84 -3.12
C VAL A 70 -19.29 -2.22 -1.77
N SER A 71 -19.16 -3.04 -0.74
CA SER A 71 -18.90 -2.59 0.64
C SER A 71 -17.65 -3.23 1.21
N THR A 72 -16.87 -2.47 1.99
CA THR A 72 -15.82 -3.04 2.83
C THR A 72 -16.40 -3.97 3.90
N ASN A 73 -15.59 -4.90 4.38
CA ASN A 73 -15.94 -5.71 5.55
C ASN A 73 -16.22 -4.78 6.74
N GLY A 74 -17.38 -4.95 7.40
CA GLY A 74 -17.83 -4.07 8.48
C GLY A 74 -18.53 -2.77 8.05
N GLY A 75 -18.79 -2.56 6.75
CA GLY A 75 -19.69 -1.48 6.27
C GLY A 75 -19.13 -0.06 6.33
N THR A 76 -17.85 0.11 6.67
CA THR A 76 -17.21 1.44 6.83
C THR A 76 -17.16 2.26 5.54
N GLN A 77 -17.06 1.62 4.38
CA GLN A 77 -17.14 2.26 3.08
C GLN A 77 -18.05 1.46 2.16
N THR A 78 -19.04 2.13 1.57
CA THR A 78 -20.00 1.52 0.65
C THR A 78 -20.12 2.34 -0.63
N PHE A 79 -19.98 1.68 -1.77
CA PHE A 79 -20.19 2.26 -3.10
C PHE A 79 -21.47 1.68 -3.70
N HIS A 80 -22.50 2.52 -3.81
CA HIS A 80 -23.68 2.21 -4.63
C HIS A 80 -23.42 2.67 -6.06
N LEU A 81 -23.45 1.73 -6.99
CA LEU A 81 -23.06 1.90 -8.37
C LEU A 81 -24.19 1.50 -9.31
N ARG A 82 -24.28 2.21 -10.42
CA ARG A 82 -25.23 1.92 -11.50
C ARG A 82 -24.51 1.89 -12.85
N ALA A 83 -24.60 0.76 -13.53
CA ALA A 83 -24.11 0.57 -14.88
C ALA A 83 -25.12 1.10 -15.91
N GLY A 84 -24.65 1.29 -17.15
CA GLY A 84 -25.49 1.73 -18.26
C GLY A 84 -26.40 0.62 -18.82
N SER A 85 -26.09 -0.64 -18.54
CA SER A 85 -26.90 -1.80 -18.95
C SER A 85 -26.73 -2.98 -18.02
N GLU A 86 -27.66 -3.93 -18.11
CA GLU A 86 -27.57 -5.20 -17.40
C GLU A 86 -26.29 -5.98 -17.73
N VAL A 87 -25.93 -6.00 -19.01
CA VAL A 87 -24.72 -6.66 -19.50
C VAL A 87 -23.47 -6.01 -18.91
N GLU A 88 -23.42 -4.68 -18.88
CA GLU A 88 -22.30 -3.95 -18.29
C GLU A 88 -22.21 -4.21 -16.77
N ARG A 89 -23.35 -4.17 -16.07
CA ARG A 89 -23.43 -4.52 -14.64
C ARG A 89 -22.89 -5.92 -14.40
N GLN A 90 -23.31 -6.90 -15.20
CA GLN A 90 -22.82 -8.27 -15.08
C GLN A 90 -21.30 -8.38 -15.33
N ARG A 91 -20.77 -7.67 -16.33
CA ARG A 91 -19.32 -7.63 -16.59
C ARG A 91 -18.54 -7.10 -15.39
N TRP A 92 -19.01 -6.02 -14.77
CA TRP A 92 -18.39 -5.46 -13.57
C TRP A 92 -18.45 -6.43 -12.38
N VAL A 93 -19.61 -7.02 -12.11
CA VAL A 93 -19.76 -7.99 -11.01
C VAL A 93 -18.83 -9.18 -11.20
N THR A 94 -18.78 -9.76 -12.41
CA THR A 94 -17.88 -10.89 -12.70
C THR A 94 -16.41 -10.52 -12.51
N ALA A 95 -15.99 -9.33 -12.97
CA ALA A 95 -14.61 -8.88 -12.78
C ALA A 95 -14.27 -8.65 -11.30
N LEU A 96 -15.19 -8.04 -10.53
CA LEU A 96 -15.00 -7.79 -9.10
C LEU A 96 -14.91 -9.09 -8.30
N GLU A 97 -15.78 -10.06 -8.57
CA GLU A 97 -15.75 -11.37 -7.90
C GLU A 97 -14.48 -12.15 -8.27
N LEU A 98 -14.08 -12.14 -9.54
CA LEU A 98 -12.84 -12.79 -9.97
C LEU A 98 -11.61 -12.15 -9.29
N ALA A 99 -11.55 -10.82 -9.24
CA ALA A 99 -10.48 -10.09 -8.58
C ALA A 99 -10.45 -10.35 -7.07
N LYS A 100 -11.63 -10.45 -6.43
CA LYS A 100 -11.77 -10.85 -5.03
C LYS A 100 -11.26 -12.27 -4.79
N SER A 101 -11.73 -13.26 -5.56
CA SER A 101 -11.27 -14.64 -5.45
C SER A 101 -9.77 -14.78 -5.70
N LYS A 102 -9.23 -14.03 -6.67
CA LYS A 102 -7.79 -14.01 -6.96
C LYS A 102 -6.99 -13.39 -5.81
N ALA A 103 -7.49 -12.31 -5.21
CA ALA A 103 -6.85 -11.70 -4.04
C ALA A 103 -6.85 -12.65 -2.82
N ILE A 104 -7.90 -13.44 -2.64
CA ILE A 104 -7.98 -14.48 -1.61
C ILE A 104 -6.99 -15.61 -1.91
N ARG A 105 -7.01 -16.16 -3.13
CA ARG A 105 -6.11 -17.26 -3.52
C ARG A 105 -4.64 -16.89 -3.50
N MET A 106 -4.28 -15.65 -3.86
CA MET A 106 -2.90 -15.18 -3.75
C MET A 106 -2.43 -15.15 -2.29
N MET A 107 -3.32 -14.85 -1.34
CA MET A 107 -3.02 -14.97 0.09
C MET A 107 -2.95 -16.43 0.54
N GLU A 108 -3.88 -17.27 0.10
CA GLU A 108 -3.89 -18.71 0.44
C GLU A 108 -2.69 -19.46 -0.15
N SER A 109 -2.27 -19.13 -1.38
CA SER A 109 -1.08 -19.72 -2.02
C SER A 109 0.21 -19.16 -1.43
N GLU A 110 0.24 -17.88 -1.04
CA GLU A 110 1.32 -17.37 -0.19
C GLU A 110 1.34 -18.16 1.13
N GLU A 111 0.21 -18.40 1.79
CA GLU A 111 0.14 -19.20 3.03
C GLU A 111 0.53 -20.69 2.83
N GLU A 112 0.19 -21.32 1.70
CA GLU A 112 0.55 -22.71 1.36
C GLU A 112 2.04 -22.87 0.96
N GLU A 113 2.58 -21.98 0.13
CA GLU A 113 4.04 -21.94 -0.15
C GLU A 113 4.83 -21.62 1.14
N GLU A 114 4.23 -20.88 2.09
CA GLU A 114 4.79 -20.61 3.41
C GLU A 114 4.77 -21.79 4.39
N LEU A 115 3.93 -22.80 4.14
CA LEU A 115 3.89 -24.05 4.91
C LEU A 115 4.88 -25.11 4.37
N GLU A 116 5.24 -25.04 3.08
CA GLU A 116 6.21 -25.95 2.45
C GLU A 116 7.68 -25.50 2.63
N GLU A 117 7.95 -24.21 2.87
CA GLU A 117 9.26 -23.76 3.35
C GLU A 117 9.47 -24.18 4.82
N VAL A 118 10.26 -25.25 5.00
CA VAL A 118 10.70 -25.77 6.31
C VAL A 118 11.09 -24.62 7.25
N SER A 119 10.26 -24.39 8.27
CA SER A 119 10.51 -23.40 9.32
C SER A 119 11.70 -23.86 10.18
N THR A 120 12.88 -23.33 9.89
CA THR A 120 14.08 -23.56 10.72
C THR A 120 14.14 -22.56 11.88
N PRO A 121 14.66 -22.95 13.06
CA PRO A 121 14.88 -22.02 14.17
C PRO A 121 15.72 -20.83 13.71
N ILE A 122 15.33 -19.60 14.08
CA ILE A 122 16.13 -18.41 13.78
C ILE A 122 17.33 -18.39 14.72
N ASP A 123 18.53 -18.39 14.14
CA ASP A 123 19.79 -18.22 14.87
C ASP A 123 19.89 -16.82 15.49
N GLY A 124 20.32 -16.70 16.76
CA GLY A 124 20.47 -15.42 17.45
C GLY A 124 21.47 -14.48 16.76
N HIS A 125 22.44 -15.04 16.03
CA HIS A 125 23.35 -14.28 15.18
C HIS A 125 22.64 -13.66 13.97
N GLU A 126 21.62 -14.33 13.41
CA GLU A 126 20.82 -13.81 12.32
C GLU A 126 19.96 -12.62 12.77
N VAL A 127 19.32 -12.70 13.94
CA VAL A 127 18.55 -11.58 14.51
C VAL A 127 19.44 -10.35 14.70
N THR A 128 20.64 -10.55 15.23
CA THR A 128 21.61 -9.47 15.45
C THR A 128 22.03 -8.81 14.14
N ASN A 129 22.25 -9.60 13.09
CA ASN A 129 22.63 -9.09 11.76
C ASN A 129 21.48 -8.29 11.12
N VAL A 130 20.24 -8.79 11.23
CA VAL A 130 19.05 -8.08 10.75
C VAL A 130 18.87 -6.75 11.48
N PHE A 131 19.05 -6.72 12.79
CA PHE A 131 18.96 -5.49 13.57
C PHE A 131 20.02 -4.45 13.15
N LYS A 132 21.27 -4.88 12.95
CA LYS A 132 22.34 -4.02 12.42
C LYS A 132 21.99 -3.45 11.05
N MET A 133 21.48 -4.28 10.14
CA MET A 133 21.07 -3.85 8.80
C MET A 133 19.92 -2.83 8.86
N LEU A 134 18.89 -3.08 9.67
CA LEU A 134 17.75 -2.16 9.80
C LEU A 134 18.17 -0.82 10.42
N ASN A 135 19.06 -0.84 11.41
CA ASN A 135 19.60 0.40 11.99
C ASN A 135 20.42 1.19 10.97
N ALA A 136 21.29 0.53 10.19
CA ALA A 136 22.04 1.24 9.13
C ALA A 136 21.10 1.94 8.13
N LYS A 137 20.02 1.26 7.70
CA LYS A 137 19.01 1.86 6.83
C LYS A 137 18.23 2.99 7.51
N LEU A 138 18.05 2.93 8.83
CA LEU A 138 17.41 4.00 9.60
C LEU A 138 18.31 5.24 9.68
N ASP A 139 19.62 5.04 9.86
CA ASP A 139 20.62 6.12 9.87
C ASP A 139 20.69 6.83 8.50
N ASP A 140 20.62 6.06 7.40
CA ASP A 140 20.51 6.60 6.04
C ASP A 140 19.26 7.48 5.88
N LEU A 141 18.12 7.03 6.44
CA LEU A 141 16.85 7.74 6.41
C LEU A 141 16.91 9.06 7.20
N GLN A 142 17.53 9.03 8.38
CA GLN A 142 17.75 10.22 9.20
C GLN A 142 18.61 11.24 8.46
N THR A 143 19.70 10.78 7.85
CA THR A 143 20.60 11.63 7.05
C THR A 143 19.85 12.26 5.87
N CYS A 144 19.03 11.50 5.16
CA CYS A 144 18.21 12.03 4.06
C CYS A 144 17.19 13.06 4.54
N CYS A 145 16.56 12.83 5.70
CA CYS A 145 15.60 13.75 6.31
C CYS A 145 16.24 15.09 6.66
N GLU A 146 17.42 15.07 7.29
CA GLU A 146 18.19 16.28 7.60
C GLU A 146 18.56 17.08 6.34
N LEU A 147 19.02 16.38 5.30
CA LEU A 147 19.36 17.01 4.02
C LEU A 147 18.15 17.64 3.32
N ILE A 148 16.99 16.96 3.33
CA ILE A 148 15.74 17.52 2.81
C ILE A 148 15.37 18.80 3.56
N ASN A 149 15.43 18.80 4.88
CA ASN A 149 15.10 19.98 5.67
C ASN A 149 16.05 21.14 5.35
N LYS A 150 17.35 20.87 5.25
CA LYS A 150 18.36 21.88 4.91
C LYS A 150 18.14 22.46 3.51
N HIS A 151 17.93 21.61 2.50
CA HIS A 151 17.70 22.06 1.13
C HIS A 151 16.33 22.73 0.96
N GLY A 152 15.31 22.27 1.68
CA GLY A 152 13.99 22.88 1.72
C GLY A 152 14.07 24.30 2.27
N ASN A 153 14.72 24.49 3.42
CA ASN A 153 14.96 25.81 4.00
C ASN A 153 15.75 26.73 3.05
N SER A 154 16.78 26.19 2.39
CA SER A 154 17.56 26.96 1.41
C SER A 154 16.75 27.36 0.18
N LEU A 155 15.83 26.52 -0.28
CA LEU A 155 14.94 26.81 -1.41
C LEU A 155 13.89 27.86 -1.01
N THR A 156 13.26 27.70 0.15
CA THR A 156 12.31 28.68 0.70
C THR A 156 12.96 30.06 0.80
N LYS A 157 14.18 30.15 1.32
CA LYS A 157 14.92 31.41 1.39
C LYS A 157 15.18 32.01 0.00
N ALA A 158 15.57 31.20 -0.98
CA ALA A 158 15.81 31.69 -2.35
C ALA A 158 14.52 32.19 -3.03
N LEU A 159 13.38 31.57 -2.73
CA LEU A 159 12.06 32.01 -3.20
C LEU A 159 11.64 33.33 -2.54
N SER A 160 11.79 33.46 -1.23
CA SER A 160 11.49 34.72 -0.53
C SER A 160 12.38 35.88 -1.02
N ASP A 161 13.66 35.61 -1.26
CA ASP A 161 14.58 36.58 -1.87
C ASP A 161 14.13 37.01 -3.29
N LEU A 162 13.48 36.11 -4.03
CA LEU A 162 12.94 36.39 -5.37
C LEU A 162 11.64 37.22 -5.29
N GLU A 163 10.81 36.98 -4.28
CA GLU A 163 9.56 37.71 -4.05
C GLU A 163 9.80 39.17 -3.62
N MET A 164 10.91 39.45 -2.93
CA MET A 164 11.28 40.78 -2.44
C MET A 164 12.03 41.64 -3.49
N LEU A 165 11.97 41.29 -4.77
CA LEU A 165 12.67 42.01 -5.84
C LEU A 165 11.88 43.25 -6.30
N ASP A 166 12.46 44.44 -6.07
CA ASP A 166 11.90 45.73 -6.51
C ASP A 166 12.41 46.19 -7.89
N SER A 167 13.43 45.54 -8.47
CA SER A 167 14.05 45.94 -9.75
C SER A 167 14.35 44.75 -10.67
N HIS A 168 14.13 44.93 -11.98
CA HIS A 168 14.34 43.90 -13.00
C HIS A 168 15.81 43.56 -13.29
N GLN A 169 16.78 44.36 -12.82
CA GLN A 169 18.20 44.15 -13.15
C GLN A 169 18.81 42.86 -12.57
N ASP A 170 18.25 42.29 -11.49
CA ASP A 170 18.76 41.09 -10.81
C ASP A 170 17.88 39.83 -10.97
N MET A 171 16.78 39.92 -11.70
CA MET A 171 15.79 38.83 -11.82
C MET A 171 16.40 37.54 -12.37
N SER A 172 17.24 37.65 -13.41
CA SER A 172 17.88 36.47 -14.03
C SER A 172 18.83 35.74 -13.07
N GLY A 173 19.53 36.47 -12.19
CA GLY A 173 20.44 35.88 -11.20
C GLY A 173 19.69 35.14 -10.09
N LYS A 174 18.60 35.75 -9.59
CA LYS A 174 17.75 35.15 -8.55
C LYS A 174 16.98 33.93 -9.05
N VAL A 175 16.46 33.98 -10.28
CA VAL A 175 15.84 32.81 -10.94
C VAL A 175 16.83 31.66 -11.06
N LYS A 176 18.09 31.94 -11.44
CA LYS A 176 19.14 30.91 -11.51
C LYS A 176 19.41 30.30 -10.13
N GLN A 177 19.51 31.13 -9.08
CA GLN A 177 19.71 30.67 -7.71
C GLN A 177 18.57 29.77 -7.23
N VAL A 178 17.31 30.15 -7.47
CA VAL A 178 16.14 29.31 -7.16
C VAL A 178 16.23 27.96 -7.90
N ASN A 179 16.59 27.96 -9.17
CA ASN A 179 16.68 26.73 -9.96
C ASN A 179 17.77 25.77 -9.44
N GLU A 180 18.92 26.30 -9.02
CA GLU A 180 19.98 25.52 -8.38
C GLU A 180 19.52 24.90 -7.06
N ARG A 181 18.85 25.68 -6.18
CA ARG A 181 18.30 25.18 -4.91
C ARG A 181 17.17 24.18 -5.11
N ALA A 182 16.30 24.39 -6.10
CA ALA A 182 15.23 23.48 -6.45
C ALA A 182 15.77 22.15 -6.97
N THR A 183 16.85 22.18 -7.76
CA THR A 183 17.52 20.97 -8.23
C THR A 183 18.13 20.17 -7.08
N LEU A 184 18.82 20.82 -6.14
CA LEU A 184 19.37 20.16 -4.95
C LEU A 184 18.26 19.55 -4.08
N PHE A 185 17.18 20.30 -3.83
CA PHE A 185 16.03 19.82 -3.07
C PHE A 185 15.37 18.61 -3.74
N ARG A 186 15.22 18.63 -5.07
CA ARG A 186 14.67 17.51 -5.85
C ARG A 186 15.54 16.26 -5.71
N ILE A 187 16.86 16.39 -5.86
CA ILE A 187 17.81 15.26 -5.71
C ILE A 187 17.68 14.63 -4.33
N THR A 188 17.69 15.44 -3.26
CA THR A 188 17.57 14.91 -1.89
C THR A 188 16.19 14.36 -1.57
N SER A 189 15.12 14.93 -2.15
CA SER A 189 13.76 14.40 -2.03
C SER A 189 13.64 13.02 -2.66
N THR A 190 14.22 12.83 -3.85
CA THR A 190 14.27 11.51 -4.51
C THR A 190 15.09 10.51 -3.70
N ALA A 191 16.24 10.92 -3.15
CA ALA A 191 17.06 10.06 -2.29
C ALA A 191 16.28 9.57 -1.06
N MET A 192 15.52 10.44 -0.39
CA MET A 192 14.68 10.05 0.74
C MET A 192 13.55 9.11 0.35
N ILE A 193 12.86 9.36 -0.77
CA ILE A 193 11.80 8.46 -1.24
C ILE A 193 12.36 7.06 -1.45
N ASN A 194 13.54 6.95 -2.05
CA ASN A 194 14.22 5.68 -2.25
C ASN A 194 14.63 5.03 -0.91
N ALA A 195 15.22 5.80 0.02
CA ALA A 195 15.60 5.31 1.35
C ALA A 195 14.37 4.81 2.14
N CYS A 196 13.26 5.55 2.12
CA CYS A 196 11.98 5.13 2.69
C CYS A 196 11.51 3.79 2.11
N ALA A 197 11.51 3.66 0.78
CA ALA A 197 11.06 2.47 0.08
C ALA A 197 11.93 1.25 0.43
N GLU A 198 13.25 1.43 0.47
CA GLU A 198 14.17 0.37 0.85
C GLU A 198 14.03 -0.06 2.31
N TYR A 199 13.88 0.91 3.23
CA TYR A 199 13.64 0.62 4.64
C TYR A 199 12.32 -0.13 4.83
N ALA A 200 11.23 0.35 4.22
CA ALA A 200 9.92 -0.28 4.31
C ALA A 200 9.96 -1.72 3.77
N LYS A 201 10.63 -1.95 2.63
CA LYS A 201 10.80 -3.29 2.06
C LYS A 201 11.60 -4.20 3.00
N ALA A 202 12.71 -3.71 3.56
CA ALA A 202 13.53 -4.48 4.48
C ALA A 202 12.75 -4.82 5.76
N ALA A 203 12.09 -3.84 6.37
CA ALA A 203 11.28 -4.01 7.57
C ALA A 203 10.13 -5.00 7.35
N HIS A 204 9.40 -4.90 6.23
CA HIS A 204 8.30 -5.80 5.90
C HIS A 204 8.78 -7.25 5.72
N THR A 205 9.88 -7.43 4.97
CA THR A 205 10.46 -8.76 4.71
C THR A 205 10.89 -9.44 6.02
N GLN A 206 11.58 -8.71 6.89
CA GLN A 206 12.06 -9.23 8.17
C GLN A 206 10.91 -9.43 9.17
N GLY A 207 9.92 -8.53 9.16
CA GLY A 207 8.70 -8.65 9.96
C GLY A 207 7.93 -9.95 9.65
N LYS A 208 7.72 -10.25 8.36
CA LYS A 208 7.14 -11.53 7.93
C LYS A 208 7.95 -12.72 8.44
N LYS A 209 9.28 -12.68 8.28
CA LYS A 209 10.18 -13.76 8.74
C LYS A 209 10.08 -14.01 10.24
N TRP A 210 10.11 -12.95 11.05
CA TRP A 210 9.99 -13.07 12.51
C TRP A 210 8.59 -13.50 12.95
N GLN A 211 7.54 -13.05 12.26
CA GLN A 211 6.17 -13.50 12.54
C GLN A 211 6.06 -15.02 12.35
N LYS A 212 6.65 -15.58 11.29
CA LYS A 212 6.72 -17.03 11.07
C LYS A 212 7.48 -17.75 12.17
N ALA A 213 8.67 -17.29 12.52
CA ALA A 213 9.47 -17.93 13.57
C ALA A 213 8.80 -17.89 14.94
N ILE A 214 8.13 -16.79 15.29
CA ILE A 214 7.37 -16.69 16.54
C ILE A 214 6.20 -17.69 16.54
N SER A 215 5.50 -17.83 15.42
CA SER A 215 4.41 -18.82 15.29
C SER A 215 4.94 -20.25 15.44
N PHE A 216 6.08 -20.56 14.81
CA PHE A 216 6.75 -21.84 14.92
C PHE A 216 7.15 -22.17 16.37
N GLU A 217 7.83 -21.23 17.05
CA GLU A 217 8.23 -21.40 18.46
C GLU A 217 7.02 -21.61 19.37
N LYS A 218 5.91 -20.86 19.14
CA LYS A 218 4.66 -21.07 19.87
C LYS A 218 4.09 -22.46 19.67
N GLU A 219 4.07 -22.96 18.43
CA GLU A 219 3.56 -24.29 18.13
C GLU A 219 4.43 -25.39 18.75
N GLN A 220 5.76 -25.26 18.68
CA GLN A 220 6.70 -26.16 19.34
C GLN A 220 6.50 -26.19 20.84
N ARG A 221 6.32 -25.02 21.47
CA ARG A 221 6.04 -24.92 22.90
C ARG A 221 4.76 -25.65 23.29
N ILE A 222 3.66 -25.46 22.54
CA ILE A 222 2.40 -26.16 22.80
C ILE A 222 2.57 -27.69 22.66
N LYS A 223 3.34 -28.14 21.66
CA LYS A 223 3.64 -29.58 21.48
C LYS A 223 4.44 -30.15 22.65
N LEU A 224 5.47 -29.42 23.10
CA LEU A 224 6.28 -29.83 24.25
C LEU A 224 5.47 -29.84 25.55
N GLU A 225 4.62 -28.84 25.78
CA GLU A 225 3.72 -28.80 26.95
C GLU A 225 2.81 -30.04 26.99
N LYS A 226 2.18 -30.39 25.86
CA LYS A 226 1.35 -31.62 25.77
C LYS A 226 2.14 -32.90 26.02
N MET A 227 3.34 -33.01 25.45
CA MET A 227 4.19 -34.19 25.66
C MET A 227 4.60 -34.35 27.12
N VAL A 228 4.89 -33.24 27.81
CA VAL A 228 5.19 -33.23 29.25
C VAL A 228 3.97 -33.64 30.07
N GLU A 229 2.76 -33.17 29.72
CA GLU A 229 1.51 -33.58 30.39
C GLU A 229 1.23 -35.07 30.23
N GLU A 230 1.40 -35.62 29.01
CA GLU A 230 1.25 -37.06 28.74
C GLU A 230 2.27 -37.89 29.53
N LEU A 231 3.54 -37.47 29.55
CA LEU A 231 4.58 -38.13 30.34
C LEU A 231 4.25 -38.08 31.84
N ALA A 232 3.80 -36.94 32.36
CA ALA A 232 3.40 -36.80 33.76
C ALA A 232 2.25 -37.75 34.13
N GLN A 233 1.22 -37.87 33.27
CA GLN A 233 0.11 -38.80 33.47
C GLN A 233 0.59 -40.26 33.53
N THR A 234 1.41 -40.68 32.58
CA THR A 234 1.92 -42.07 32.53
C THR A 234 2.82 -42.42 33.73
N THR A 235 3.57 -41.44 34.28
CA THR A 235 4.38 -41.66 35.48
C THR A 235 3.59 -41.62 36.79
N SER A 236 2.39 -41.01 36.81
CA SER A 236 1.52 -40.99 38.00
C SER A 236 0.70 -42.26 38.15
N GLU A 237 0.58 -43.08 37.11
CA GLU A 237 -0.17 -44.34 37.08
C GLU A 237 0.73 -45.57 37.33
N ALA A 238 2.05 -45.38 37.45
CA ALA A 238 3.06 -46.42 37.72
C ALA A 238 3.54 -46.37 39.19
#